data_AF-A0ABD0XX89-F1
#
_entry.id   AF-A0ABD0XX89-F1
#
_cell.length_a   1.000
_cell.length_b   1.000
_cell.length_c   1.000
_cell.angle_alpha   90.00
_cell.angle_beta   90.00
_cell.angle_gamma   90.00
#
_symmetry.space_group_name_H-M   'P 1'
#
loop_
_entity.id
_entity.type
_entity.pdbx_description
1 polymer ?
#
loop_
_entity_poly.entity_id
_entity_poly.type
_entity_poly.pdbx_seq_one_letter_code
_entity_poly.pdbx_strand_id
1 'polypeptide(L)'
;MLGEGGERSFSTNINYLIEEYGIMVNNDAVVRTHYYKYFHPKECLVSNGVVHGCVPARLGLKNYDSLNQCLSFVYPFGATLNTAKPAVAVLSTGSVSLPLARPVCAFATAKNGEPFPSAGRIAVIGSGHVFTDHYIDKEDNLSVANLVFDFLTAEDFVLDPVDAKEIEVKYSKGGVADTAGFAERLRCCLLETTEELPTDTGVLFNSPLYSLDLGDIVPDIVRAYDILNLKHEPLGLIPPEFNIPLPRLKMAVYPPVFRDPADPPLELFDLEEEFSDDQNQLAEAANRSLTTVGKTTETVAQVEEFIDTCASILGLAGASTPGEGRKNPFDVLYEVAAEISEFKKNLNKHE
;
A
#
# COMPACT_ATOMS: atom_id res chain seq x y z
N MET A 1 -2.45 -9.81 -34.39
CA MET A 1 -3.06 -9.44 -33.09
C MET A 1 -2.17 -8.40 -32.43
N LEU A 2 -2.74 -7.59 -31.53
CA LEU A 2 -2.07 -6.52 -30.79
C LEU A 2 -0.73 -6.97 -30.19
N GLY A 3 0.26 -6.09 -30.22
CA GLY A 3 1.61 -6.32 -29.72
C GLY A 3 2.29 -5.00 -29.36
N GLU A 4 3.61 -4.94 -29.54
CA GLU A 4 4.40 -3.74 -29.26
C GLU A 4 3.88 -2.52 -30.04
N GLY A 5 3.63 -1.41 -29.33
CA GLY A 5 3.04 -0.20 -29.91
C GLY A 5 1.50 -0.14 -29.86
N GLY A 6 0.86 -1.18 -29.34
CA GLY A 6 -0.53 -1.17 -28.91
C GLY A 6 -1.56 -0.89 -30.00
N GLU A 7 -2.75 -0.49 -29.58
CA GLU A 7 -3.89 -0.19 -30.47
C GLU A 7 -3.57 0.83 -31.57
N ARG A 8 -2.73 1.82 -31.26
CA ARG A 8 -2.32 2.85 -32.22
C ARG A 8 -1.49 2.27 -33.37
N SER A 9 -0.57 1.34 -33.06
CA SER A 9 0.29 0.75 -34.09
C SER A 9 -0.44 -0.31 -34.91
N PHE A 10 -1.36 -1.03 -34.30
CA PHE A 10 -2.15 -2.08 -34.96
C PHE A 10 -3.48 -1.58 -35.55
N SER A 11 -3.78 -0.28 -35.42
CA SER A 11 -4.99 0.37 -35.95
C SER A 11 -6.28 -0.38 -35.62
N THR A 12 -6.41 -0.82 -34.35
CA THR A 12 -7.55 -1.60 -33.86
C THR A 12 -7.97 -1.12 -32.49
N ASN A 13 -9.26 -1.21 -32.20
CA ASN A 13 -9.90 -0.84 -30.93
C ASN A 13 -10.58 -2.05 -30.29
N ILE A 14 -10.04 -3.25 -30.51
CA ILE A 14 -10.63 -4.50 -30.03
C ILE A 14 -10.73 -4.55 -28.50
N ASN A 15 -9.88 -3.82 -27.75
CA ASN A 15 -9.99 -3.78 -26.29
C ASN A 15 -11.37 -3.28 -25.84
N TYR A 16 -11.99 -2.36 -26.59
CA TYR A 16 -13.33 -1.86 -26.29
C TYR A 16 -14.38 -2.98 -26.19
N LEU A 17 -14.26 -4.03 -27.02
CA LEU A 17 -15.18 -5.17 -26.98
C LEU A 17 -14.84 -6.15 -25.85
N ILE A 18 -13.57 -6.47 -25.68
CA ILE A 18 -13.16 -7.51 -24.72
C ILE A 18 -13.13 -7.02 -23.27
N GLU A 19 -13.04 -5.70 -23.05
CA GLU A 19 -13.13 -5.08 -21.73
C GLU A 19 -14.49 -5.33 -21.07
N GLU A 20 -15.58 -5.42 -21.84
CA GLU A 20 -16.91 -5.79 -21.32
C GLU A 20 -16.93 -7.19 -20.70
N TYR A 21 -16.04 -8.08 -21.17
CA TYR A 21 -15.85 -9.42 -20.64
C TYR A 21 -14.75 -9.49 -19.56
N GLY A 22 -14.15 -8.36 -19.18
CA GLY A 22 -13.09 -8.28 -18.19
C GLY A 22 -11.72 -8.69 -18.71
N ILE A 23 -11.48 -8.63 -20.02
CA ILE A 23 -10.17 -8.94 -20.62
C ILE A 23 -9.64 -7.69 -21.33
N MET A 24 -8.36 -7.37 -21.15
CA MET A 24 -7.69 -6.28 -21.86
C MET A 24 -6.32 -6.75 -22.36
N VAL A 25 -5.97 -6.49 -23.61
CA VAL A 25 -4.63 -6.77 -24.14
C VAL A 25 -3.72 -5.58 -23.82
N ASN A 26 -2.57 -5.86 -23.20
CA ASN A 26 -1.58 -4.85 -22.86
C ASN A 26 -0.76 -4.42 -24.09
N ASN A 27 -0.19 -3.22 -24.01
CA ASN A 27 0.71 -2.68 -25.02
C ASN A 27 2.16 -3.07 -24.72
N ASP A 28 2.42 -4.36 -24.51
CA ASP A 28 3.74 -4.91 -24.20
C ASP A 28 4.12 -6.06 -25.15
N ALA A 29 5.32 -6.60 -24.95
CA ALA A 29 5.78 -7.78 -25.66
C ALA A 29 6.49 -8.71 -24.68
N VAL A 30 6.10 -9.98 -24.70
CA VAL A 30 6.73 -11.01 -23.87
C VAL A 30 8.10 -11.32 -24.47
N VAL A 31 9.14 -11.19 -23.65
CA VAL A 31 10.53 -11.45 -24.01
C VAL A 31 11.14 -12.50 -23.10
N ARG A 32 12.02 -13.32 -23.66
CA ARG A 32 12.76 -14.35 -22.91
C ARG A 32 13.84 -13.69 -22.05
N THR A 33 14.09 -14.25 -20.86
CA THR A 33 15.19 -13.79 -19.99
C THR A 33 16.54 -14.42 -20.32
N HIS A 34 16.55 -15.61 -20.93
CA HIS A 34 17.76 -16.32 -21.31
C HIS A 34 17.59 -17.03 -22.66
N TYR A 35 18.68 -17.23 -23.38
CA TYR A 35 18.71 -17.92 -24.67
C TYR A 35 18.43 -19.43 -24.53
N TYR A 36 17.54 -19.96 -25.36
CA TYR A 36 17.12 -21.36 -25.38
C TYR A 36 16.32 -21.68 -26.66
N LYS A 37 16.83 -22.58 -27.50
CA LYS A 37 16.24 -23.15 -28.75
C LYS A 37 15.93 -22.16 -29.90
N TYR A 38 15.34 -21.02 -29.60
CA TYR A 38 14.87 -20.01 -30.55
C TYR A 38 15.78 -18.78 -30.61
N PHE A 39 15.97 -18.23 -31.80
CA PHE A 39 16.90 -17.11 -32.03
C PHE A 39 16.32 -15.76 -31.61
N HIS A 40 15.04 -15.53 -31.86
CA HIS A 40 14.43 -14.23 -31.59
C HIS A 40 14.06 -14.09 -30.09
N PRO A 41 14.38 -12.96 -29.42
CA PRO A 41 14.05 -12.76 -28.00
C PRO A 41 12.55 -12.85 -27.68
N LYS A 42 11.69 -12.49 -28.64
CA LYS A 42 10.23 -12.58 -28.52
C LYS A 42 9.66 -13.97 -28.84
N GLU A 43 10.50 -14.95 -29.18
CA GLU A 43 10.09 -16.35 -29.30
C GLU A 43 10.29 -17.03 -27.94
N CYS A 44 9.32 -16.83 -27.05
CA CYS A 44 9.39 -17.26 -25.67
C CYS A 44 8.91 -18.70 -25.53
N LEU A 45 9.77 -19.62 -25.10
CA LEU A 45 9.34 -20.95 -24.67
C LEU A 45 8.82 -20.86 -23.23
N VAL A 46 7.54 -21.19 -23.04
CA VAL A 46 6.88 -21.19 -21.73
C VAL A 46 6.65 -22.63 -21.30
N SER A 47 7.41 -23.09 -20.31
CA SER A 47 7.33 -24.46 -19.77
C SER A 47 6.54 -24.57 -18.47
N ASN A 48 6.33 -23.46 -17.76
CA ASN A 48 5.61 -23.41 -16.50
C ASN A 48 4.45 -22.39 -16.51
N GLY A 49 3.71 -22.38 -17.61
CA GLY A 49 2.70 -21.35 -17.90
C GLY A 49 1.27 -21.72 -17.53
N VAL A 50 0.97 -22.96 -17.12
CA VAL A 50 -0.40 -23.39 -16.85
C VAL A 50 -0.87 -22.82 -15.52
N VAL A 51 -2.01 -22.13 -15.54
CA VAL A 51 -2.53 -21.43 -14.36
C VAL A 51 -3.77 -22.14 -13.81
N HIS A 52 -4.65 -22.64 -14.68
CA HIS A 52 -5.94 -23.22 -14.28
C HIS A 52 -5.94 -24.75 -14.37
N GLY A 53 -6.55 -25.43 -13.39
CA GLY A 53 -6.58 -26.91 -13.31
C GLY A 53 -7.38 -27.62 -14.40
N CYS A 54 -8.20 -26.90 -15.17
CA CYS A 54 -8.96 -27.48 -16.29
C CYS A 54 -8.08 -27.98 -17.45
N VAL A 55 -6.87 -27.41 -17.61
CA VAL A 55 -5.97 -27.70 -18.73
C VAL A 55 -5.51 -29.17 -18.73
N PRO A 56 -4.89 -29.70 -17.65
CA PRO A 56 -4.47 -31.11 -17.62
C PRO A 56 -5.64 -32.09 -17.79
N ALA A 57 -6.77 -31.80 -17.13
CA ALA A 57 -7.95 -32.65 -17.18
C ALA A 57 -8.49 -32.81 -18.61
N ARG A 58 -8.47 -31.73 -19.39
CA ARG A 58 -9.00 -31.73 -20.75
C ARG A 58 -8.02 -32.27 -21.80
N LEU A 59 -6.73 -32.01 -21.63
CA LEU A 59 -5.69 -32.54 -22.50
C LEU A 59 -5.33 -34.01 -22.22
N GLY A 60 -5.90 -34.60 -21.17
CA GLY A 60 -5.65 -36.00 -20.80
C GLY A 60 -4.25 -36.25 -20.25
N LEU A 61 -3.56 -35.20 -19.80
CA LEU A 61 -2.21 -35.27 -19.26
C LEU A 61 -2.27 -35.76 -17.82
N LYS A 62 -1.95 -37.04 -17.57
CA LYS A 62 -2.09 -37.68 -16.24
C LYS A 62 -0.80 -37.74 -15.43
N ASN A 63 0.35 -37.44 -16.05
CA ASN A 63 1.67 -37.57 -15.44
C ASN A 63 2.35 -36.20 -15.35
N TYR A 64 2.00 -35.40 -14.35
CA TYR A 64 2.69 -34.15 -14.06
C TYR A 64 2.93 -34.02 -12.55
N ASP A 65 4.17 -33.71 -12.16
CA ASP A 65 4.56 -33.51 -10.76
C ASP A 65 4.03 -32.19 -10.19
N SER A 66 3.71 -31.22 -11.06
CA SER A 66 3.20 -29.90 -10.70
C SER A 66 2.33 -29.34 -11.82
N LEU A 67 1.19 -28.73 -11.46
CA LEU A 67 0.19 -28.20 -12.39
C LEU A 67 0.81 -27.21 -13.40
N ASN A 68 1.72 -26.35 -12.93
CA ASN A 68 2.36 -25.34 -13.76
C ASN A 68 3.17 -25.94 -14.92
N GLN A 69 3.81 -27.10 -14.72
CA GLN A 69 4.74 -27.74 -15.67
C GLN A 69 4.05 -28.74 -16.60
N CYS A 70 2.72 -28.81 -16.57
CA CYS A 70 1.96 -29.79 -17.34
C CYS A 70 2.08 -29.60 -18.87
N LEU A 71 2.33 -28.37 -19.34
CA LEU A 71 2.33 -28.03 -20.76
C LEU A 71 3.50 -27.11 -21.09
N SER A 72 4.23 -27.42 -22.18
CA SER A 72 5.29 -26.54 -22.70
C SER A 72 4.93 -26.05 -24.10
N PHE A 73 4.81 -24.74 -24.27
CA PHE A 73 4.39 -24.13 -25.53
C PHE A 73 5.26 -22.93 -25.91
N VAL A 74 5.36 -22.64 -27.21
CA VAL A 74 6.08 -21.48 -27.73
C VAL A 74 5.10 -20.33 -27.88
N TYR A 75 5.44 -19.20 -27.28
CA TYR A 75 4.70 -17.96 -27.34
C TYR A 75 5.48 -16.87 -28.11
N PRO A 76 5.36 -16.84 -29.45
CA PRO A 76 6.08 -15.91 -30.30
C PRO A 76 5.36 -14.56 -30.41
N PHE A 77 6.09 -13.45 -30.29
CA PHE A 77 5.63 -12.09 -30.62
C PHE A 77 4.26 -11.72 -30.03
N GLY A 78 4.03 -12.07 -28.77
CA GLY A 78 2.74 -11.84 -28.12
C GLY A 78 2.77 -10.82 -27.00
N ALA A 79 1.60 -10.25 -26.72
CA ALA A 79 1.35 -9.35 -25.62
C ALA A 79 0.73 -10.07 -24.41
N THR A 80 0.88 -9.50 -23.22
CA THR A 80 0.18 -10.00 -22.04
C THR A 80 -1.25 -9.50 -21.95
N LEU A 81 -2.06 -10.17 -21.12
CA LEU A 81 -3.44 -9.81 -20.87
C LEU A 81 -3.62 -9.36 -19.41
N ASN A 82 -4.49 -8.38 -19.20
CA ASN A 82 -5.08 -8.12 -17.90
C ASN A 82 -6.46 -8.79 -17.86
N THR A 83 -6.72 -9.53 -16.79
CA THR A 83 -7.98 -10.26 -16.59
C THR A 83 -8.63 -9.82 -15.30
N ALA A 84 -9.91 -9.52 -15.37
CA ALA A 84 -10.80 -9.24 -14.25
C ALA A 84 -12.08 -10.08 -14.41
N LYS A 85 -12.79 -10.34 -13.31
CA LYS A 85 -14.06 -11.08 -13.35
C LYS A 85 -15.05 -10.35 -14.27
N PRO A 86 -15.72 -11.04 -15.21
CA PRO A 86 -15.99 -12.48 -15.27
C PRO A 86 -14.94 -13.37 -15.98
N ALA A 87 -13.86 -12.82 -16.53
CA ALA A 87 -12.84 -13.60 -17.21
C ALA A 87 -11.94 -14.39 -16.24
N VAL A 88 -11.44 -15.52 -16.72
CA VAL A 88 -10.51 -16.41 -16.00
C VAL A 88 -9.24 -16.58 -16.84
N ALA A 89 -8.08 -16.32 -16.24
CA ALA A 89 -6.79 -16.57 -16.87
C ALA A 89 -6.45 -18.08 -16.84
N VAL A 90 -6.03 -18.62 -17.99
CA VAL A 90 -5.76 -20.05 -18.17
C VAL A 90 -4.28 -20.33 -18.36
N LEU A 91 -3.62 -19.52 -19.18
CA LEU A 91 -2.18 -19.59 -19.44
C LEU A 91 -1.50 -18.29 -19.03
N SER A 92 -0.25 -18.38 -18.61
CA SER A 92 0.62 -17.28 -18.25
C SER A 92 1.98 -17.36 -18.94
N THR A 93 2.77 -16.29 -18.84
CA THR A 93 4.15 -16.18 -19.34
C THR A 93 5.15 -17.06 -18.56
N GLY A 94 4.74 -17.64 -17.43
CA GLY A 94 5.60 -18.48 -16.58
C GLY A 94 6.69 -17.69 -15.85
N SER A 95 7.64 -18.39 -15.23
CA SER A 95 8.71 -17.75 -14.42
C SER A 95 9.96 -17.38 -15.22
N VAL A 96 9.97 -17.65 -16.53
CA VAL A 96 11.18 -17.63 -17.36
C VAL A 96 11.14 -16.50 -18.41
N SER A 97 9.99 -15.87 -18.60
CA SER A 97 9.84 -14.76 -19.53
C SER A 97 9.40 -13.49 -18.82
N LEU A 98 9.71 -12.35 -19.41
CA LEU A 98 9.41 -11.03 -18.91
C LEU A 98 8.28 -10.43 -19.76
N PRO A 99 7.23 -9.87 -19.14
CA PRO A 99 6.97 -9.79 -17.71
C PRO A 99 6.62 -11.15 -17.09
N LEU A 100 7.09 -11.37 -15.85
CA LEU A 100 6.98 -12.64 -15.15
C LEU A 100 5.54 -12.96 -14.78
N ALA A 101 5.17 -14.23 -14.95
CA ALA A 101 3.91 -14.81 -14.55
C ALA A 101 2.70 -13.92 -14.86
N ARG A 102 2.56 -13.38 -16.07
CA ARG A 102 1.41 -12.58 -16.51
C ARG A 102 0.46 -13.40 -17.36
N PRO A 103 -0.87 -13.16 -17.33
CA PRO A 103 -1.82 -13.87 -18.19
C PRO A 103 -1.51 -13.68 -19.68
N VAL A 104 -1.71 -14.74 -20.45
CA VAL A 104 -1.45 -14.82 -21.90
C VAL A 104 -2.66 -15.34 -22.66
N CYS A 105 -3.44 -16.21 -22.02
CA CYS A 105 -4.70 -16.74 -22.53
C CYS A 105 -5.77 -16.59 -21.44
N ALA A 106 -6.92 -16.04 -21.80
CA ALA A 106 -8.04 -15.84 -20.90
C ALA A 106 -9.35 -16.30 -21.55
N PHE A 107 -10.21 -16.92 -20.75
CA PHE A 107 -11.53 -17.39 -21.14
C PHE A 107 -12.59 -16.62 -20.38
N ALA A 108 -13.67 -16.23 -21.06
CA ALA A 108 -14.84 -15.67 -20.41
C ALA A 108 -16.11 -16.27 -21.00
N THR A 109 -17.13 -16.39 -20.16
CA THR A 109 -18.47 -16.82 -20.54
C THR A 109 -19.42 -15.66 -20.29
N ALA A 110 -20.23 -15.32 -21.28
CA ALA A 110 -21.29 -14.34 -21.12
C ALA A 110 -22.27 -14.83 -20.04
N LYS A 111 -22.59 -13.98 -19.07
CA LYS A 111 -23.61 -14.29 -18.06
C LYS A 111 -24.99 -14.23 -18.72
N ASN A 112 -25.83 -15.22 -18.44
CA ASN A 112 -27.25 -15.18 -18.78
C ASN A 112 -27.90 -13.99 -18.04
N GLY A 113 -28.27 -12.93 -18.75
CA GLY A 113 -28.83 -11.73 -18.13
C GLY A 113 -29.25 -10.55 -19.02
N GLU A 114 -28.95 -10.53 -20.32
CA GLU A 114 -29.40 -9.54 -21.34
C GLU A 114 -29.52 -10.28 -22.71
N PRO A 115 -30.19 -9.76 -23.76
CA PRO A 115 -31.22 -10.41 -24.62
C PRO A 115 -30.74 -11.51 -25.60
N PHE A 116 -29.66 -12.23 -25.31
CA PHE A 116 -29.18 -13.35 -26.12
C PHE A 116 -29.50 -14.69 -25.43
N PRO A 117 -30.21 -15.61 -26.10
CA PRO A 117 -30.70 -16.88 -25.53
C PRO A 117 -29.61 -17.95 -25.38
N SER A 118 -28.34 -17.61 -25.56
CA SER A 118 -27.21 -18.55 -25.49
C SER A 118 -26.03 -17.88 -24.80
N ALA A 119 -25.50 -18.51 -23.75
CA ALA A 119 -24.30 -18.07 -23.06
C ALA A 119 -23.08 -18.16 -24.00
N GLY A 120 -22.84 -17.10 -24.76
CA GLY A 120 -21.68 -17.00 -25.65
C GLY A 120 -20.37 -17.11 -24.88
N ARG A 121 -19.36 -17.72 -25.51
CA ARG A 121 -18.02 -17.88 -24.93
C ARG A 121 -17.02 -17.11 -25.74
N ILE A 122 -16.06 -16.50 -25.05
CA ILE A 122 -14.96 -15.77 -25.66
C ILE A 122 -13.63 -16.28 -25.12
N ALA A 123 -12.70 -16.55 -26.03
CA ALA A 123 -11.33 -16.90 -25.72
C ALA A 123 -10.41 -15.87 -26.35
N VAL A 124 -9.50 -15.32 -25.56
CA VAL A 124 -8.55 -14.30 -26.00
C VAL A 124 -7.13 -14.82 -25.74
N ILE A 125 -6.30 -14.79 -26.78
CA ILE A 125 -4.87 -15.09 -26.73
C ILE A 125 -4.10 -13.88 -27.23
N GLY A 126 -3.06 -13.48 -26.51
CA GLY A 126 -2.27 -12.28 -26.87
C GLY A 126 -1.33 -12.45 -28.08
N SER A 127 -1.24 -13.65 -28.68
CA SER A 127 -0.44 -13.90 -29.89
C SER A 127 -1.18 -14.76 -30.91
N GLY A 128 -1.38 -14.21 -32.10
CA GLY A 128 -1.84 -14.99 -33.26
C GLY A 128 -0.74 -15.85 -33.89
N HIS A 129 0.54 -15.56 -33.59
CA HIS A 129 1.67 -16.28 -34.19
C HIS A 129 1.80 -17.72 -33.66
N VAL A 130 1.27 -18.00 -32.46
CA VAL A 130 1.24 -19.35 -31.87
C VAL A 130 0.60 -20.37 -32.82
N PHE A 131 -0.42 -19.95 -33.58
CA PHE A 131 -1.20 -20.81 -34.48
C PHE A 131 -0.79 -20.74 -35.94
N THR A 132 0.33 -20.08 -36.25
CA THR A 132 0.85 -20.08 -37.62
C THR A 132 1.60 -21.37 -37.91
N ASP A 133 1.68 -21.76 -39.19
CA ASP A 133 2.35 -22.98 -39.66
C ASP A 133 3.79 -23.13 -39.14
N HIS A 134 4.47 -22.00 -38.88
CA HIS A 134 5.84 -22.02 -38.35
C HIS A 134 5.95 -22.47 -36.89
N TYR A 135 4.88 -22.35 -36.11
CA TYR A 135 4.89 -22.60 -34.66
C TYR A 135 3.87 -23.65 -34.21
N ILE A 136 2.88 -24.00 -35.02
CA ILE A 136 1.83 -24.95 -34.63
C ILE A 136 2.39 -26.36 -34.33
N ASP A 137 3.38 -26.81 -35.10
CA ASP A 137 4.03 -28.12 -34.95
C ASP A 137 5.15 -28.12 -33.90
N LYS A 138 5.44 -26.97 -33.26
CA LYS A 138 6.53 -26.84 -32.29
C LYS A 138 6.00 -27.00 -30.87
N GLU A 139 6.69 -27.85 -30.10
CA GLU A 139 6.31 -28.18 -28.71
C GLU A 139 4.83 -28.63 -28.63
N ASP A 140 4.09 -28.20 -27.61
CA ASP A 140 2.68 -28.54 -27.43
C ASP A 140 1.72 -27.45 -27.91
N ASN A 141 2.10 -26.65 -28.93
CA ASN A 141 1.26 -25.57 -29.45
C ASN A 141 -0.07 -26.10 -30.05
N LEU A 142 -0.06 -27.28 -30.66
CA LEU A 142 -1.27 -27.95 -31.11
C LEU A 142 -2.23 -28.25 -29.96
N SER A 143 -1.71 -28.63 -28.79
CA SER A 143 -2.52 -28.88 -27.59
C SER A 143 -3.16 -27.60 -27.06
N VAL A 144 -2.45 -26.46 -27.13
CA VAL A 144 -3.02 -25.13 -26.81
C VAL A 144 -4.16 -24.79 -27.78
N ALA A 145 -3.99 -25.04 -29.08
CA ALA A 145 -5.04 -24.82 -30.06
C ALA A 145 -6.28 -25.69 -29.77
N ASN A 146 -6.07 -26.98 -29.50
CA ASN A 146 -7.15 -27.91 -29.14
C ASN A 146 -7.88 -27.46 -27.87
N LEU A 147 -7.17 -26.96 -26.86
CA LEU A 147 -7.78 -26.41 -25.64
C LEU A 147 -8.70 -25.23 -25.95
N VAL A 148 -8.29 -24.32 -26.83
CA VAL A 148 -9.09 -23.15 -27.22
C VAL A 148 -10.33 -23.59 -28.02
N PHE A 149 -10.17 -24.49 -28.99
CA PHE A 149 -11.29 -24.99 -29.78
C PHE A 149 -12.27 -25.81 -28.95
N ASP A 150 -11.77 -26.61 -28.01
CA ASP A 150 -12.59 -27.34 -27.06
C ASP A 150 -13.39 -26.40 -26.17
N PHE A 151 -12.80 -25.32 -25.68
CA PHE A 151 -13.52 -24.32 -24.88
C PHE A 151 -14.67 -23.67 -25.67
N LEU A 152 -14.44 -23.38 -26.95
CA LEU A 152 -15.44 -22.73 -27.81
C LEU A 152 -16.53 -23.70 -28.30
N THR A 153 -16.22 -24.99 -28.46
CA THR A 153 -17.11 -25.97 -29.10
C THR A 153 -17.82 -26.88 -28.10
N ALA A 154 -17.19 -27.24 -26.98
CA ALA A 154 -17.73 -28.23 -26.06
C ALA A 154 -18.77 -27.62 -25.11
N GLU A 155 -19.97 -28.17 -25.02
CA GLU A 155 -21.02 -27.65 -24.14
C GLU A 155 -20.67 -27.80 -22.64
N ASP A 156 -19.87 -28.81 -22.28
CA ASP A 156 -19.57 -29.20 -20.89
C ASP A 156 -18.34 -28.49 -20.25
N PHE A 157 -17.82 -27.43 -20.86
CA PHE A 157 -16.65 -26.74 -20.29
C PHE A 157 -17.04 -25.88 -19.08
N VAL A 158 -16.78 -26.37 -17.87
CA VAL A 158 -16.98 -25.65 -16.61
C VAL A 158 -15.64 -25.04 -16.15
N LEU A 159 -15.65 -23.73 -15.92
CA LEU A 159 -14.55 -23.01 -15.28
C LEU A 159 -14.78 -23.01 -13.77
N ASP A 160 -13.83 -23.57 -13.01
CA ASP A 160 -13.95 -23.61 -11.56
C ASP A 160 -13.66 -22.23 -10.94
N PRO A 161 -14.57 -21.68 -10.11
CA PRO A 161 -14.42 -20.34 -9.55
C PRO A 161 -13.38 -20.24 -8.42
N VAL A 162 -12.86 -21.39 -7.93
CA VAL A 162 -11.92 -21.46 -6.80
C VAL A 162 -10.51 -21.10 -7.24
N ASP A 163 -10.05 -21.63 -8.37
CA ASP A 163 -8.72 -21.34 -8.94
C ASP A 163 -8.56 -19.86 -9.29
N ALA A 164 -9.64 -19.19 -9.75
CA ALA A 164 -9.61 -17.80 -10.17
C ALA A 164 -9.13 -16.80 -9.08
N LYS A 165 -9.28 -17.11 -7.78
CA LYS A 165 -8.90 -16.21 -6.68
C LYS A 165 -7.42 -16.27 -6.31
N GLU A 166 -6.79 -17.43 -6.41
CA GLU A 166 -5.37 -17.61 -6.05
C GLU A 166 -4.43 -17.05 -7.12
N ILE A 167 -4.97 -16.93 -8.34
CA ILE A 167 -4.31 -16.46 -9.53
C ILE A 167 -4.07 -14.93 -9.50
N GLU A 168 -5.05 -14.14 -9.05
CA GLU A 168 -4.96 -12.67 -8.97
C GLU A 168 -3.80 -12.20 -8.05
N VAL A 169 -3.45 -12.96 -7.01
CA VAL A 169 -2.41 -12.58 -6.03
C VAL A 169 -0.99 -12.69 -6.58
N LYS A 170 -0.74 -13.56 -7.57
CA LYS A 170 0.59 -13.73 -8.20
C LYS A 170 0.96 -12.61 -9.19
N TYR A 171 0.01 -11.74 -9.53
CA TYR A 171 0.14 -10.74 -10.59
C TYR A 171 0.44 -9.32 -10.11
N SER A 172 0.81 -9.15 -8.83
CA SER A 172 1.11 -7.81 -8.29
C SER A 172 2.19 -7.15 -9.14
N LYS A 173 1.87 -5.93 -9.60
CA LYS A 173 2.50 -5.20 -10.72
C LYS A 173 4.00 -4.88 -10.56
N GLY A 174 4.64 -5.28 -9.47
CA GLY A 174 6.07 -5.08 -9.23
C GLY A 174 6.78 -6.43 -9.18
N GLY A 175 7.48 -6.79 -10.26
CA GLY A 175 8.57 -7.75 -10.11
C GLY A 175 9.56 -7.20 -9.08
N VAL A 176 10.24 -8.08 -8.33
CA VAL A 176 11.33 -7.66 -7.46
C VAL A 176 12.40 -7.02 -8.35
N ALA A 177 12.37 -5.69 -8.41
CA ALA A 177 13.35 -4.92 -9.15
C ALA A 177 14.73 -5.09 -8.49
N ASP A 178 15.78 -4.78 -9.23
CA ASP A 178 17.18 -4.92 -8.83
C ASP A 178 17.42 -4.36 -7.42
N THR A 179 17.43 -5.26 -6.43
CA THR A 179 17.57 -4.91 -5.02
C THR A 179 18.92 -4.28 -4.74
N ALA A 180 19.95 -4.61 -5.54
CA ALA A 180 21.27 -3.99 -5.45
C ALA A 180 21.19 -2.52 -5.89
N GLY A 181 20.61 -2.24 -7.05
CA GLY A 181 20.41 -0.86 -7.53
C GLY A 181 19.54 -0.02 -6.58
N PHE A 182 18.52 -0.61 -5.95
CA PHE A 182 17.69 0.08 -4.94
C PHE A 182 18.40 0.29 -3.60
N ALA A 183 19.40 -0.52 -3.28
CA ALA A 183 20.23 -0.33 -2.08
C ALA A 183 21.28 0.78 -2.28
N GLU A 184 21.74 1.00 -3.51
CA GLU A 184 22.67 2.08 -3.85
C GLU A 184 22.02 3.47 -3.87
N ARG A 185 20.69 3.56 -3.96
CA ARG A 185 19.97 4.84 -3.86
C ARG A 185 20.12 5.41 -2.45
N LEU A 186 20.63 6.65 -2.35
CA LEU A 186 20.66 7.42 -1.10
C LEU A 186 19.24 7.51 -0.52
N ARG A 187 19.05 6.95 0.68
CA ARG A 187 17.79 7.07 1.44
C ARG A 187 18.01 8.10 2.54
N CYS A 188 17.12 9.08 2.61
CA CYS A 188 17.11 10.00 3.74
C CYS A 188 16.67 9.26 5.01
N CYS A 189 17.18 9.69 6.17
CA CYS A 189 16.72 9.19 7.46
C CYS A 189 15.22 9.52 7.62
N LEU A 190 14.43 8.55 8.06
CA LEU A 190 12.97 8.69 8.23
C LEU A 190 12.55 9.91 9.07
N LEU A 191 13.41 10.39 9.98
CA LEU A 191 13.14 11.57 10.81
C LEU A 191 13.26 12.91 10.08
N GLU A 192 13.99 12.98 8.96
CA GLU A 192 14.26 14.25 8.25
C GLU A 192 13.36 14.44 7.02
N THR A 193 12.51 13.46 6.71
CA THR A 193 11.66 13.52 5.51
C THR A 193 10.40 14.31 5.84
N THR A 194 10.35 15.58 5.42
CA THR A 194 9.17 16.45 5.54
C THR A 194 8.05 16.09 4.57
N GLU A 195 8.30 15.16 3.64
CA GLU A 195 7.34 14.70 2.65
C GLU A 195 6.55 13.50 3.20
N GLU A 196 5.22 13.61 3.20
CA GLU A 196 4.35 12.49 3.56
C GLU A 196 4.55 11.34 2.57
N LEU A 197 4.78 10.14 3.10
CA LEU A 197 4.91 8.93 2.30
C LEU A 197 3.61 8.70 1.51
N PRO A 198 3.68 8.34 0.21
CA PRO A 198 2.49 8.02 -0.56
C PRO A 198 1.72 6.87 0.10
N THR A 199 0.41 7.07 0.31
CA THR A 199 -0.47 6.02 0.86
C THR A 199 -0.63 4.85 -0.10
N ASP A 200 -0.48 5.10 -1.41
CA ASP A 200 -0.48 4.07 -2.44
C ASP A 200 0.94 3.53 -2.67
N THR A 201 1.14 2.28 -2.26
CA THR A 201 2.42 1.56 -2.43
C THR A 201 2.80 1.38 -3.91
N GLY A 202 1.85 1.47 -4.84
CA GLY A 202 2.11 1.39 -6.28
C GLY A 202 2.99 2.52 -6.81
N VAL A 203 2.93 3.70 -6.19
CA VAL A 203 3.74 4.88 -6.57
C VAL A 203 5.23 4.63 -6.33
N LEU A 204 5.58 3.85 -5.31
CA LEU A 204 6.97 3.52 -4.96
C LEU A 204 7.67 2.69 -6.04
N PHE A 205 6.91 1.94 -6.83
CA PHE A 205 7.43 1.10 -7.93
C PHE A 205 7.52 1.85 -9.25
N ASN A 206 6.86 3.01 -9.36
CA ASN A 206 6.99 3.88 -10.53
C ASN A 206 8.29 4.69 -10.42
N SER A 207 9.35 4.18 -11.04
CA SER A 207 10.57 4.96 -11.27
C SER A 207 10.51 5.55 -12.68
N PRO A 208 9.86 6.70 -12.90
CA PRO A 208 9.89 7.33 -14.22
C PRO A 208 11.34 7.57 -14.60
N LEU A 209 11.69 7.17 -15.82
CA LEU A 209 12.99 7.53 -16.38
C LEU A 209 13.01 9.05 -16.50
N TYR A 210 14.03 9.69 -15.93
CA TYR A 210 14.22 11.12 -16.08
C TYR A 210 14.40 11.44 -17.56
N SER A 211 13.43 12.14 -18.15
CA SER A 211 13.51 12.68 -19.49
C SER A 211 13.64 14.20 -19.37
N LEU A 212 14.74 14.74 -19.90
CA LEU A 212 14.95 16.19 -19.99
C LEU A 212 14.26 16.68 -21.27
N ASP A 213 12.96 16.96 -21.20
CA ASP A 213 12.28 17.64 -22.29
C ASP A 213 12.50 19.15 -22.19
N LEU A 214 13.37 19.67 -23.04
CA LEU A 214 13.65 21.10 -23.14
C LEU A 214 12.54 21.86 -23.89
N GLY A 215 11.57 21.15 -24.50
CA GLY A 215 10.50 21.74 -25.30
C GLY A 215 9.57 22.65 -24.50
N ASP A 216 9.20 22.25 -23.29
CA ASP A 216 8.23 23.00 -22.46
C ASP A 216 8.91 23.95 -21.48
N ILE A 217 10.07 23.57 -20.95
CA ILE A 217 10.78 24.33 -19.91
C ILE A 217 11.41 25.61 -20.49
N VAL A 218 11.95 25.55 -21.71
CA VAL A 218 12.63 26.70 -22.32
C VAL A 218 11.67 27.86 -22.62
N PRO A 219 10.49 27.64 -23.23
CA PRO A 219 9.49 28.70 -23.40
C PRO A 219 9.04 29.33 -22.09
N ASP A 220 8.90 28.54 -21.03
CA ASP A 220 8.46 29.02 -19.71
C ASP A 220 9.50 29.94 -19.08
N ILE A 221 10.78 29.58 -19.19
CA ILE A 221 11.90 30.43 -18.76
C ILE A 221 11.93 31.72 -19.57
N VAL A 222 11.74 31.67 -20.89
CA VAL A 222 11.71 32.87 -21.74
C VAL A 222 10.57 33.81 -21.34
N ARG A 223 9.37 33.28 -21.06
CA ARG A 223 8.24 34.11 -20.56
C ARG A 223 8.53 34.72 -19.19
N ALA A 224 9.29 34.03 -18.33
CA ALA A 224 9.64 34.56 -17.01
C ALA A 224 10.53 35.81 -17.11
N TYR A 225 11.39 35.94 -18.13
CA TYR A 225 12.18 37.17 -18.36
C TYR A 225 11.26 38.38 -18.60
N ASP A 226 10.20 38.21 -19.37
CA ASP A 226 9.21 39.27 -19.63
C ASP A 226 8.45 39.67 -18.35
N ILE A 227 8.03 38.69 -17.55
CA ILE A 227 7.32 38.92 -16.27
C ILE A 227 8.21 39.67 -15.27
N LEU A 228 9.48 39.26 -15.18
CA LEU A 228 10.45 39.87 -14.27
C LEU A 228 11.02 41.19 -14.82
N ASN A 229 10.61 41.59 -16.03
CA ASN A 229 11.09 42.77 -16.74
C ASN A 229 12.63 42.79 -16.84
N LEU A 230 13.23 41.61 -17.03
CA LEU A 230 14.66 41.40 -17.16
C LEU A 230 15.00 41.35 -18.64
N LYS A 231 16.05 42.06 -19.05
CA LYS A 231 16.56 41.98 -20.41
C LYS A 231 17.18 40.60 -20.65
N HIS A 232 16.82 39.98 -21.77
CA HIS A 232 17.41 38.71 -22.20
C HIS A 232 18.77 38.97 -22.87
N GLU A 233 19.79 39.22 -22.04
CA GLU A 233 21.16 39.49 -22.46
C GLU A 233 22.15 38.61 -21.66
N PRO A 234 23.29 38.21 -22.24
CA PRO A 234 24.32 37.48 -21.50
C PRO A 234 24.81 38.32 -20.33
N LEU A 235 24.68 37.80 -19.11
CA LEU A 235 25.06 38.50 -17.87
C LEU A 235 26.54 38.90 -17.94
N GLY A 236 26.80 40.21 -17.93
CA GLY A 236 28.15 40.75 -17.70
C GLY A 236 28.49 40.74 -16.22
N LEU A 237 29.78 40.61 -15.88
CA LEU A 237 30.23 40.84 -14.50
C LEU A 237 30.01 42.32 -14.16
N ILE A 238 29.05 42.59 -13.27
CA ILE A 238 28.95 43.89 -12.61
C ILE A 238 29.97 43.87 -11.47
N PRO A 239 31.03 44.70 -11.51
CA PRO A 239 31.93 44.84 -10.37
C PRO A 239 31.12 45.42 -9.20
N PRO A 240 31.08 44.76 -8.03
CA PRO A 240 30.32 45.25 -6.89
C PRO A 240 30.90 46.59 -6.40
N GLU A 241 30.06 47.62 -6.34
CA GLU A 241 30.39 48.86 -5.63
C GLU A 241 30.21 48.63 -4.13
N PHE A 242 31.30 48.31 -3.43
CA PHE A 242 31.29 48.25 -1.97
C PHE A 242 31.28 49.67 -1.41
N ASN A 243 30.10 50.22 -1.21
CA ASN A 243 29.94 51.27 -0.21
C ASN A 243 30.26 50.64 1.14
N ILE A 244 31.28 51.15 1.83
CA ILE A 244 31.66 50.72 3.18
C ILE A 244 31.01 51.72 4.14
N PRO A 245 29.74 51.53 4.55
CA PRO A 245 29.06 52.47 5.45
C PRO A 245 29.63 52.43 6.87
N LEU A 246 30.37 51.38 7.22
CA LEU A 246 30.84 51.13 8.57
C LEU A 246 32.28 51.65 8.77
N PRO A 247 32.57 52.31 9.90
CA PRO A 247 33.93 52.65 10.26
C PRO A 247 34.79 51.40 10.37
N ARG A 248 36.10 51.52 10.14
CA ARG A 248 37.04 50.39 10.16
C ARG A 248 36.91 49.60 11.47
N LEU A 249 36.59 48.32 11.34
CA LEU A 249 36.48 47.36 12.44
C LEU A 249 37.75 47.39 13.29
N LYS A 250 37.61 47.58 14.60
CA LYS A 250 38.69 47.40 15.58
C LYS A 250 38.60 45.98 16.14
N MET A 251 39.74 45.33 16.34
CA MET A 251 39.79 43.99 16.92
C MET A 251 39.19 44.02 18.34
N ALA A 252 38.33 43.06 18.64
CA ALA A 252 37.84 42.86 19.99
C ALA A 252 39.00 42.37 20.86
N VAL A 253 39.48 43.24 21.76
CA VAL A 253 40.53 42.90 22.73
C VAL A 253 39.99 42.00 23.85
N TYR A 254 38.67 41.84 23.93
CA TYR A 254 38.00 41.01 24.92
C TYR A 254 37.18 39.91 24.21
N PRO A 255 37.28 38.65 24.66
CA PRO A 255 36.41 37.59 24.18
C PRO A 255 34.95 37.91 24.56
N PRO A 256 33.97 37.59 23.70
CA PRO A 256 32.56 37.75 24.03
C PRO A 256 32.20 36.84 25.22
N VAL A 257 31.67 37.43 26.29
CA VAL A 257 31.18 36.69 27.45
C VAL A 257 29.77 36.20 27.11
N PHE A 258 29.64 34.92 26.83
CA PHE A 258 28.34 34.25 26.70
C PHE A 258 27.73 34.06 28.10
N ARG A 259 26.41 34.20 28.23
CA ARG A 259 25.69 33.80 29.44
C ARG A 259 25.57 32.29 29.43
N ASP A 260 25.90 31.65 30.55
CA ASP A 260 25.66 30.22 30.72
C ASP A 260 24.15 29.93 30.65
N PRO A 261 23.74 28.80 30.05
CA PRO A 261 22.35 28.38 30.05
C PRO A 261 21.86 28.12 31.49
N ALA A 262 20.55 28.29 31.70
CA ALA A 262 19.92 27.92 32.97
C ALA A 262 19.95 26.39 33.14
N ASP A 263 20.14 25.93 34.38
CA ASP A 263 20.11 24.50 34.70
C ASP A 263 18.75 23.88 34.33
N PRO A 264 18.74 22.62 33.86
CA PRO A 264 17.49 21.93 33.54
C PRO A 264 16.63 21.78 34.81
N PRO A 265 15.30 21.99 34.73
CA PRO A 265 14.41 21.76 35.86
C PRO A 265 14.36 20.25 36.16
N LEU A 266 14.78 19.85 37.36
CA LEU A 266 14.57 18.50 37.87
C LEU A 266 13.13 18.40 38.38
N GLU A 267 12.31 17.54 37.77
CA GLU A 267 11.01 17.16 38.32
C GLU A 267 11.25 16.29 39.55
N LEU A 268 10.95 16.83 40.73
CA LEU A 268 11.09 16.14 42.01
C LEU A 268 9.86 15.24 42.20
N PHE A 269 9.94 14.00 41.76
CA PHE A 269 8.94 12.98 42.06
C PHE A 269 9.09 12.52 43.52
N ASP A 270 8.00 12.59 44.29
CA ASP A 270 7.96 12.00 45.63
C ASP A 270 7.62 10.51 45.52
N LEU A 271 8.65 9.67 45.65
CA LEU A 271 8.51 8.22 45.51
C LEU A 271 7.70 7.61 46.66
N GLU A 272 7.62 8.26 47.82
CA GLU A 272 6.82 7.74 48.94
C GLU A 272 5.32 7.85 48.64
N GLU A 273 4.88 8.91 47.96
CA GLU A 273 3.48 9.08 47.54
C GLU A 273 3.09 7.99 46.52
N GLU A 274 3.90 7.80 45.47
CA GLU A 274 3.61 6.83 44.38
C GLU A 274 3.67 5.34 44.82
N PHE A 275 4.46 5.00 45.84
CA PHE A 275 4.58 3.61 46.32
C PHE A 275 3.75 3.29 47.57
N SER A 276 2.97 4.25 48.08
CA SER A 276 2.15 4.04 49.28
C SER A 276 0.88 3.23 48.97
N ASP A 277 0.54 2.29 49.85
CA ASP A 277 -0.72 1.54 49.75
C ASP A 277 -1.94 2.47 49.91
N ASP A 278 -3.05 2.17 49.21
CA ASP A 278 -4.31 2.94 49.23
C ASP A 278 -4.81 3.27 50.66
N GLN A 279 -4.63 2.35 51.60
CA GLN A 279 -5.02 2.55 53.01
C GLN A 279 -4.20 3.64 53.70
N ASN A 280 -2.89 3.71 53.41
CA ASN A 280 -2.01 4.71 53.98
C ASN A 280 -2.26 6.08 53.34
N GLN A 281 -2.52 6.12 52.02
CA GLN A 281 -2.91 7.34 51.31
C GLN A 281 -4.21 7.93 51.85
N LEU A 282 -5.22 7.11 52.11
CA LEU A 282 -6.49 7.56 52.71
C LEU A 282 -6.29 8.08 54.14
N ALA A 283 -5.44 7.41 54.93
CA ALA A 283 -5.12 7.86 56.28
C ALA A 283 -4.38 9.22 56.27
N GLU A 284 -3.47 9.42 55.32
CA GLU A 284 -2.77 10.70 55.13
C GLU A 284 -3.71 11.80 54.65
N ALA A 285 -4.57 11.52 53.66
CA ALA A 285 -5.60 12.46 53.19
C ALA A 285 -6.55 12.88 54.33
N ALA A 286 -6.91 11.95 55.22
CA ALA A 286 -7.73 12.25 56.40
C ALA A 286 -6.97 13.14 57.40
N ASN A 287 -5.70 12.87 57.66
CA ASN A 287 -4.86 13.70 58.53
C ASN A 287 -4.63 15.10 57.94
N ARG A 288 -4.47 15.20 56.62
CA ARG A 288 -4.33 16.47 55.89
C ARG A 288 -5.60 17.32 55.96
N SER A 289 -6.77 16.71 55.77
CA SER A 289 -8.03 17.45 55.91
C SER A 289 -8.27 17.87 57.37
N LEU A 290 -8.04 16.97 58.34
CA LEU A 290 -8.15 17.26 59.78
C LEU A 290 -7.22 18.37 60.28
N THR A 291 -5.97 18.40 59.84
CA THR A 291 -5.00 19.45 60.23
C THR A 291 -5.37 20.82 59.64
N THR A 292 -6.07 20.84 58.50
CA THR A 292 -6.49 22.07 57.82
C THR A 292 -7.75 22.69 58.44
N VAL A 293 -8.63 21.87 59.05
CA VAL A 293 -9.84 22.32 59.79
C VAL A 293 -9.50 23.26 60.95
N GLY A 294 -8.29 23.20 61.50
CA GLY A 294 -7.86 24.09 62.60
C GLY A 294 -7.70 25.57 62.23
N LYS A 295 -7.82 25.97 60.95
CA LYS A 295 -7.44 27.33 60.50
C LYS A 295 -8.52 28.13 59.75
N THR A 296 -9.61 27.54 59.24
CA THR A 296 -10.63 28.29 58.46
C THR A 296 -12.04 27.75 58.62
N THR A 297 -13.03 28.65 58.72
CA THR A 297 -14.46 28.39 58.97
C THR A 297 -15.26 27.99 57.71
N GLU A 298 -14.64 27.35 56.73
CA GLU A 298 -15.31 26.86 55.51
C GLU A 298 -15.27 25.33 55.46
N THR A 299 -16.17 24.71 56.21
CA THR A 299 -16.20 23.25 56.41
C THR A 299 -16.73 22.47 55.21
N VAL A 300 -17.53 23.09 54.33
CA VAL A 300 -18.20 22.38 53.22
C VAL A 300 -17.24 22.10 52.06
N ALA A 301 -16.49 23.10 51.60
CA ALA A 301 -15.53 22.94 50.51
C ALA A 301 -14.40 21.95 50.85
N GLN A 302 -13.98 21.91 52.11
CA GLN A 302 -12.96 20.97 52.59
C GLN A 302 -13.46 19.53 52.61
N VAL A 303 -14.74 19.31 52.90
CA VAL A 303 -15.36 17.98 52.84
C VAL A 303 -15.51 17.52 51.39
N GLU A 304 -15.85 18.43 50.48
CA GLU A 304 -15.91 18.13 49.04
C GLU A 304 -14.51 17.75 48.49
N GLU A 305 -13.47 18.51 48.82
CA GLU A 305 -12.08 18.20 48.44
C GLU A 305 -11.59 16.87 49.04
N PHE A 306 -11.98 16.57 50.29
CA PHE A 306 -11.67 15.29 50.92
C PHE A 306 -12.36 14.11 50.21
N ILE A 307 -13.62 14.27 49.81
CA ILE A 307 -14.35 13.22 49.08
C ILE A 307 -13.73 13.00 47.70
N ASP A 308 -13.37 14.07 46.99
CA ASP A 308 -12.72 14.00 45.67
C ASP A 308 -11.34 13.32 45.74
N THR A 309 -10.53 13.65 46.74
CA THR A 309 -9.20 13.03 46.94
C THR A 309 -9.32 11.53 47.26
N CYS A 310 -10.26 11.14 48.14
CA CYS A 310 -10.53 9.73 48.43
C CYS A 310 -11.03 8.98 47.18
N ALA A 311 -11.87 9.62 46.37
CA ALA A 311 -12.38 9.05 45.13
C ALA A 311 -11.26 8.84 44.08
N SER A 312 -10.27 9.73 44.05
CA SER A 312 -9.09 9.59 43.19
C SER A 312 -8.19 8.45 43.64
N ILE A 313 -7.91 8.34 44.95
CA ILE A 313 -7.07 7.27 45.51
C ILE A 313 -7.69 5.89 45.22
N LEU A 314 -9.01 5.76 45.40
CA LEU A 314 -9.74 4.51 45.16
C LEU A 314 -10.03 4.25 43.67
N GLY A 315 -9.61 5.14 42.75
CA GLY A 315 -9.85 5.00 41.31
C GLY A 315 -11.31 5.20 40.87
N LEU A 316 -12.21 5.59 41.78
CA LEU A 316 -13.64 5.83 41.50
C LEU A 316 -13.87 7.12 40.69
N ALA A 317 -12.93 8.06 40.75
CA ALA A 317 -12.95 9.29 39.94
C ALA A 317 -12.59 9.04 38.46
N GLY A 318 -12.10 7.84 38.10
CA GLY A 318 -11.53 7.50 36.80
C GLY A 318 -12.36 6.60 35.89
N ALA A 319 -13.67 6.42 36.15
CA ALA A 319 -14.58 5.66 35.28
C ALA A 319 -15.54 6.55 34.46
N SER A 320 -15.30 7.87 34.40
CA SER A 320 -16.01 8.74 33.47
C SER A 320 -15.36 8.65 32.09
N THR A 321 -16.15 8.21 31.12
CA THR A 321 -15.89 8.39 29.70
C THR A 321 -15.54 9.87 29.41
N PRO A 322 -14.62 10.15 28.48
CA PRO A 322 -14.18 11.52 28.19
C PRO A 322 -15.34 12.31 27.58
N GLY A 323 -16.05 13.10 28.40
CA GLY A 323 -17.17 13.92 27.94
C GLY A 323 -18.13 14.45 29.01
N GLU A 324 -18.19 13.83 30.20
CA GLU A 324 -19.02 14.32 31.30
C GLU A 324 -18.16 14.99 32.39
N GLY A 325 -18.50 16.24 32.73
CA GLY A 325 -17.80 17.04 33.72
C GLY A 325 -17.81 16.41 35.11
N ARG A 326 -16.86 16.86 35.95
CA ARG A 326 -16.68 16.56 37.38
C ARG A 326 -17.95 15.98 38.04
N LYS A 327 -17.94 14.69 38.41
CA LYS A 327 -19.01 14.09 39.23
C LYS A 327 -19.13 14.89 40.52
N ASN A 328 -20.35 15.21 40.96
CA ASN A 328 -20.51 15.88 42.25
C ASN A 328 -20.11 14.90 43.38
N PRO A 329 -19.56 15.38 44.51
CA PRO A 329 -19.18 14.53 45.64
C PRO A 329 -20.33 13.62 46.15
N PHE A 330 -21.58 14.07 45.98
CA PHE A 330 -22.77 13.28 46.31
C PHE A 330 -22.97 12.06 45.39
N ASP A 331 -22.61 12.15 44.12
CA ASP A 331 -22.76 11.06 43.15
C ASP A 331 -21.77 9.93 43.45
N VAL A 332 -20.54 10.30 43.85
CA VAL A 332 -19.51 9.34 44.29
C VAL A 332 -19.98 8.57 45.53
N LEU A 333 -20.54 9.26 46.53
CA LEU A 333 -21.06 8.61 47.73
C LEU A 333 -22.27 7.71 47.44
N TYR A 334 -23.11 8.08 46.47
CA TYR A 334 -24.22 7.24 46.03
C TYR A 334 -23.73 5.95 45.38
N GLU A 335 -22.70 6.03 44.52
CA GLU A 335 -22.09 4.88 43.86
C GLU A 335 -21.49 3.90 44.89
N VAL A 336 -20.72 4.41 45.85
CA VAL A 336 -20.19 3.60 46.96
C VAL A 336 -21.30 2.96 47.79
N ALA A 337 -22.36 3.71 48.11
CA ALA A 337 -23.49 3.16 48.88
C ALA A 337 -24.27 2.10 48.10
N ALA A 338 -24.38 2.24 46.78
CA ALA A 338 -25.00 1.25 45.90
C ALA A 338 -24.18 -0.04 45.86
N GLU A 339 -22.86 0.05 45.69
CA GLU A 339 -21.95 -1.11 45.73
C GLU A 339 -21.99 -1.84 47.07
N ILE A 340 -21.99 -1.11 48.20
CA ILE A 340 -22.13 -1.72 49.52
C ILE A 340 -23.49 -2.41 49.67
N SER A 341 -24.56 -1.82 49.12
CA SER A 341 -25.90 -2.44 49.12
C SER A 341 -25.93 -3.73 48.30
N GLU A 342 -25.31 -3.75 47.12
CA GLU A 342 -25.19 -4.95 46.29
C GLU A 342 -24.34 -6.02 46.98
N PHE A 343 -23.20 -5.64 47.55
CA PHE A 343 -22.34 -6.53 48.30
C PHE A 343 -23.10 -7.17 49.47
N LYS A 344 -23.86 -6.38 50.23
CA LYS A 344 -24.66 -6.89 51.35
C LYS A 344 -25.81 -7.80 50.89
N LYS A 345 -26.46 -7.50 49.76
CA LYS A 345 -27.46 -8.40 49.15
C LYS A 345 -26.86 -9.74 48.71
N ASN A 346 -25.63 -9.72 48.21
CA ASN A 346 -24.91 -10.93 47.79
C ASN A 346 -24.41 -11.74 48.99
N LEU A 347 -24.03 -11.10 50.10
CA LEU A 347 -23.68 -11.78 51.34
C LEU A 347 -24.86 -12.58 51.91
N ASN A 348 -26.06 -11.99 51.93
CA ASN A 348 -27.29 -12.63 52.42
C ASN A 348 -27.84 -13.75 51.51
N LYS A 349 -27.26 -13.97 50.32
CA LYS A 349 -27.60 -15.12 49.45
C LYS A 349 -26.75 -16.36 49.76
N HIS A 350 -25.70 -16.22 50.56
CA HIS A 350 -24.75 -17.28 50.91
C HIS A 350 -24.78 -17.69 52.39
N GLU A 351 -25.72 -17.16 53.17
CA GLU A 351 -26.25 -17.75 54.42
C GLU A 351 -27.62 -18.35 54.17
#